data_AF-A0A2N5YM71-F1
#
_entry.id   AF-A0A2N5YM71-F1
#
_cell.length_a   1.000
_cell.length_b   1.000
_cell.length_c   1.000
_cell.angle_alpha   90.00
_cell.angle_beta   90.00
_cell.angle_gamma   90.00
#
_symmetry.space_group_name_H-M   'P 1'
#
loop_
_entity.id
_entity.type
_entity.pdbx_description
1 polymer ?
#
loop_
_entity_poly.entity_id
_entity_poly.type
_entity_poly.pdbx_seq_one_letter_code
_entity_poly.pdbx_strand_id
1 'polypeptide(L)'
;MTNIDNSSTDQQWTDYNLIQPAHVIHGETTTIRGNGDDAYELLDNSSALIDVYGVQTEDGTGTSWDYTDSYAYRNLDITNPNATFTLSEWTIAGADVLDGMSSDLSSFLTPGYRALSGENDIISFTIPQETGPANINSTSHTIDIEVSAVADVSNLTPTIGISTSASINPPGGEAQDFTTPFTYTVTAQNGDPQDWIVTVTQASGASSEADILTFTLPEQTAPANINATNQTVEIGVPFGTDVTSLTPSITVSPGALITPMSGTAQDFSNPFDYTVIAEDGATYLVWTVTVIIGASTENDILTFTIPEQTGSASIDATNHTVDIEVANGSNLASLTPSITISADASINPASGTSQDFTNPFT
;
A
#
# COMPACT_ATOMS: atom_id res chain seq x y z
N MET A 1 -4.23 -33.93 -28.38
CA MET A 1 -3.74 -35.25 -28.84
C MET A 1 -4.09 -35.36 -30.30
N THR A 2 -3.14 -35.74 -31.15
CA THR A 2 -3.39 -36.05 -32.56
C THR A 2 -2.84 -37.42 -32.83
N ASN A 3 -3.72 -38.41 -32.78
CA ASN A 3 -3.43 -39.73 -33.31
C ASN A 3 -3.95 -39.71 -34.75
N ILE A 4 -3.06 -39.93 -35.71
CA ILE A 4 -3.39 -40.01 -37.13
C ILE A 4 -3.10 -41.47 -37.46
N ASP A 5 -4.13 -42.30 -37.47
CA ASP A 5 -3.97 -43.66 -37.95
C ASP A 5 -4.16 -43.66 -39.47
N ASN A 6 -3.19 -44.26 -40.15
CA ASN A 6 -3.23 -44.61 -41.55
C ASN A 6 -2.34 -45.83 -41.71
N SER A 7 -2.80 -46.97 -41.22
CA SER A 7 -2.43 -48.24 -41.85
C SER A 7 -3.35 -49.39 -41.50
N SER A 8 -3.83 -50.01 -42.57
CA SER A 8 -4.45 -51.32 -42.64
C SER A 8 -3.75 -52.40 -41.80
N THR A 9 -4.54 -53.07 -40.95
CA THR A 9 -4.45 -54.47 -40.51
C THR A 9 -3.19 -54.93 -39.73
N ASP A 10 -3.46 -55.50 -38.55
CA ASP A 10 -2.62 -56.41 -37.73
C ASP A 10 -1.63 -55.83 -36.71
N GLN A 11 -2.06 -55.72 -35.43
CA GLN A 11 -1.31 -56.31 -34.31
C GLN A 11 -2.26 -56.91 -33.25
N GLN A 12 -2.32 -58.25 -33.19
CA GLN A 12 -2.91 -58.98 -32.07
C GLN A 12 -1.91 -59.07 -30.90
N TRP A 13 -2.41 -58.91 -29.67
CA TRP A 13 -1.71 -59.36 -28.47
C TRP A 13 -2.54 -60.42 -27.74
N THR A 14 -2.72 -61.57 -28.39
CA THR A 14 -3.02 -62.82 -27.69
C THR A 14 -1.73 -63.34 -27.07
N ASP A 15 -1.29 -62.72 -25.98
CA ASP A 15 -0.38 -63.32 -24.99
C ASP A 15 -0.18 -62.31 -23.86
N TYR A 16 -1.06 -62.35 -22.86
CA TYR A 16 -0.80 -62.19 -21.43
C TYR A 16 -2.12 -61.90 -20.72
N ASN A 17 -2.53 -62.87 -19.92
CA ASN A 17 -3.84 -63.04 -19.32
C ASN A 17 -4.12 -62.07 -18.15
N LEU A 18 -4.07 -60.75 -18.36
CA LEU A 18 -4.48 -59.70 -17.41
C LEU A 18 -4.66 -58.35 -18.14
N ILE A 19 -5.87 -57.78 -18.31
CA ILE A 19 -5.98 -56.38 -18.77
C ILE A 19 -7.17 -55.61 -18.17
N GLN A 20 -6.84 -54.38 -17.78
CA GLN A 20 -7.61 -53.15 -17.55
C GLN A 20 -8.79 -52.91 -18.53
N PRO A 21 -9.72 -51.98 -18.23
CA PRO A 21 -10.84 -51.65 -19.13
C PRO A 21 -10.32 -51.29 -20.53
N ALA A 22 -10.93 -51.90 -21.54
CA ALA A 22 -10.38 -52.01 -22.89
C ALA A 22 -10.46 -50.73 -23.74
N HIS A 23 -11.11 -49.66 -23.29
CA HIS A 23 -11.49 -48.53 -24.16
C HIS A 23 -11.11 -47.15 -23.59
N VAL A 24 -10.18 -47.10 -22.62
CA VAL A 24 -9.74 -45.83 -21.99
C VAL A 24 -8.22 -45.77 -21.92
N ILE A 25 -7.65 -44.73 -22.54
CA ILE A 25 -6.22 -44.51 -22.54
C ILE A 25 -5.85 -43.36 -21.61
N HIS A 26 -4.99 -43.67 -20.64
CA HIS A 26 -4.47 -42.73 -19.65
C HIS A 26 -3.14 -42.14 -20.13
N GLY A 27 -3.00 -40.82 -20.07
CA GLY A 27 -1.77 -40.11 -20.44
C GLY A 27 -0.62 -40.27 -19.42
N GLU A 28 -0.06 -41.48 -19.25
CA GLU A 28 1.01 -41.76 -18.28
C GLU A 28 2.38 -42.08 -18.92
N THR A 29 2.53 -42.03 -20.26
CA THR A 29 3.83 -42.23 -20.93
C THR A 29 4.03 -41.34 -22.16
N THR A 30 5.26 -41.25 -22.66
CA THR A 30 5.64 -40.48 -23.87
C THR A 30 5.01 -40.99 -25.18
N THR A 31 4.20 -42.06 -25.12
CA THR A 31 3.50 -42.64 -26.28
C THR A 31 2.10 -43.09 -25.88
N ILE A 32 1.08 -42.46 -26.47
CA ILE A 32 -0.33 -42.84 -26.36
C ILE A 32 -0.66 -43.70 -27.59
N ARG A 33 -1.24 -44.89 -27.41
CA ARG A 33 -1.65 -45.80 -28.49
C ARG A 33 -3.15 -45.97 -28.43
N GLY A 34 -3.86 -45.71 -29.53
CA GLY A 34 -5.26 -46.06 -29.70
C GLY A 34 -5.62 -46.28 -31.17
N ASN A 35 -6.79 -46.86 -31.43
CA ASN A 35 -7.23 -47.30 -32.75
C ASN A 35 -8.41 -46.51 -33.33
N GLY A 36 -8.71 -45.34 -32.76
CA GLY A 36 -9.70 -44.40 -33.31
C GLY A 36 -11.09 -44.46 -32.64
N ASP A 37 -11.36 -45.50 -31.86
CA ASP A 37 -12.60 -45.70 -31.10
C ASP A 37 -12.37 -45.77 -29.57
N ASP A 38 -11.18 -45.34 -29.11
CA ASP A 38 -10.82 -45.25 -27.70
C ASP A 38 -11.16 -43.90 -27.07
N ALA A 39 -11.62 -43.92 -25.81
CA ALA A 39 -11.72 -42.72 -25.01
C ALA A 39 -10.34 -42.32 -24.45
N TYR A 40 -10.10 -41.03 -24.31
CA TYR A 40 -8.86 -40.48 -23.74
C TYR A 40 -9.14 -39.65 -22.51
N GLU A 41 -8.34 -39.86 -21.47
CA GLU A 41 -8.41 -39.12 -20.22
C GLU A 41 -7.13 -38.30 -19.98
N LEU A 42 -7.32 -37.05 -19.58
CA LEU A 42 -6.28 -36.23 -18.98
C LEU A 42 -6.45 -36.24 -17.46
N LEU A 43 -5.44 -36.70 -16.74
CA LEU A 43 -5.43 -36.77 -15.28
C LEU A 43 -4.42 -35.78 -14.68
N ASP A 44 -4.66 -35.35 -13.44
CA ASP A 44 -3.66 -34.63 -12.64
C ASP A 44 -2.64 -35.59 -11.98
N ASN A 45 -1.64 -35.03 -11.29
CA ASN A 45 -0.63 -35.82 -10.58
C ASN A 45 -1.18 -36.67 -9.41
N SER A 46 -2.44 -36.46 -9.02
CA SER A 46 -3.18 -37.23 -8.02
C SER A 46 -4.15 -38.24 -8.65
N SER A 47 -4.07 -38.43 -9.97
CA SER A 47 -4.96 -39.25 -10.78
C SER A 47 -6.42 -38.78 -10.81
N ALA A 48 -6.69 -37.50 -10.51
CA ALA A 48 -8.01 -36.90 -10.68
C ALA A 48 -8.25 -36.52 -12.14
N LEU A 49 -9.45 -36.80 -12.66
CA LEU A 49 -9.82 -36.48 -14.03
C LEU A 49 -9.92 -34.96 -14.24
N ILE A 50 -9.10 -34.45 -15.16
CA ILE A 50 -9.10 -33.06 -15.61
C ILE A 50 -10.01 -32.91 -16.83
N ASP A 51 -9.82 -33.73 -17.86
CA ASP A 51 -10.47 -33.58 -19.16
C ASP A 51 -10.67 -34.93 -19.86
N VAL A 52 -11.69 -35.06 -20.74
CA VAL A 52 -11.99 -36.33 -21.40
C VAL A 52 -12.45 -36.16 -22.86
N TYR A 53 -11.97 -37.07 -23.72
CA TYR A 53 -12.49 -37.33 -25.06
C TYR A 53 -13.14 -38.71 -25.09
N GLY A 54 -14.35 -38.81 -25.63
CA GLY A 54 -15.09 -40.07 -25.66
C GLY A 54 -15.71 -40.49 -24.32
N VAL A 55 -16.50 -41.56 -24.34
CA VAL A 55 -17.22 -42.05 -23.16
C VAL A 55 -16.43 -43.20 -22.52
N GLN A 56 -15.99 -43.02 -21.28
CA GLN A 56 -15.05 -43.89 -20.57
C GLN A 56 -15.48 -45.37 -20.45
N THR A 57 -16.78 -45.66 -20.56
CA THR A 57 -17.31 -47.01 -20.33
C THR A 57 -17.85 -47.67 -21.60
N GLU A 58 -17.63 -47.06 -22.76
CA GLU A 58 -18.21 -47.49 -24.01
C GLU A 58 -17.11 -47.78 -25.03
N ASP A 59 -17.38 -48.75 -25.90
CA ASP A 59 -16.63 -48.94 -27.14
C ASP A 59 -17.06 -47.82 -28.10
N GLY A 60 -16.10 -47.07 -28.64
CA GLY A 60 -16.36 -45.92 -29.51
C GLY A 60 -16.81 -46.31 -30.92
N THR A 61 -16.70 -47.57 -31.33
CA THR A 61 -17.01 -48.01 -32.70
C THR A 61 -18.43 -47.57 -33.10
N GLY A 62 -18.54 -46.77 -34.16
CA GLY A 62 -19.81 -46.27 -34.71
C GLY A 62 -20.51 -45.19 -33.87
N THR A 63 -19.85 -44.68 -32.83
CA THR A 63 -20.37 -43.58 -32.00
C THR A 63 -20.07 -42.21 -32.63
N SER A 64 -20.59 -41.13 -32.04
CA SER A 64 -20.29 -39.75 -32.49
C SER A 64 -18.86 -39.30 -32.18
N TRP A 65 -18.07 -40.13 -31.50
CA TRP A 65 -16.68 -39.87 -31.16
C TRP A 65 -15.71 -40.92 -31.73
N ASP A 66 -16.20 -41.76 -32.64
CA ASP A 66 -15.38 -42.61 -33.50
C ASP A 66 -14.64 -41.74 -34.53
N TYR A 67 -13.31 -41.86 -34.54
CA TYR A 67 -12.42 -41.22 -35.50
C TYR A 67 -11.45 -42.23 -36.14
N THR A 68 -11.84 -43.51 -36.22
CA THR A 68 -11.10 -44.56 -36.94
C THR A 68 -10.75 -44.10 -38.35
N ASP A 69 -9.48 -44.24 -38.74
CA ASP A 69 -8.92 -43.76 -40.01
C ASP A 69 -9.34 -42.30 -40.33
N SER A 70 -9.38 -41.47 -39.29
CA SER A 70 -9.86 -40.09 -39.31
C SER A 70 -9.13 -39.22 -38.29
N TYR A 71 -9.74 -38.12 -37.86
CA TYR A 71 -9.15 -37.18 -36.91
C TYR A 71 -10.18 -36.56 -35.97
N ALA A 72 -9.71 -36.26 -34.76
CA ALA A 72 -10.45 -35.49 -33.77
C ALA A 72 -9.54 -34.48 -33.06
N TYR A 73 -10.08 -33.31 -32.74
CA TYR A 73 -9.39 -32.28 -31.94
C TYR A 73 -10.36 -31.46 -31.09
N ARG A 74 -9.86 -30.92 -29.98
CA ARG A 74 -10.65 -30.03 -29.10
C ARG A 74 -10.82 -28.66 -29.78
N ASN A 75 -12.02 -28.12 -29.74
CA ASN A 75 -12.35 -26.81 -30.30
C ASN A 75 -11.58 -25.70 -29.57
N LEU A 76 -11.02 -24.75 -30.33
CA LEU A 76 -10.11 -23.72 -29.80
C LEU A 76 -10.78 -22.74 -28.82
N ASP A 77 -12.10 -22.55 -28.94
CA ASP A 77 -12.87 -21.66 -28.07
C ASP A 77 -13.15 -22.28 -26.69
N ILE A 78 -12.82 -23.57 -26.50
CA ILE A 78 -12.94 -24.25 -25.22
C ILE A 78 -11.67 -24.03 -24.41
N THR A 79 -11.74 -23.12 -23.43
CA THR A 79 -10.60 -22.71 -22.59
C THR A 79 -10.55 -23.41 -21.24
N ASN A 80 -11.65 -24.02 -20.80
CA ASN A 80 -11.72 -24.79 -19.58
C ASN A 80 -11.74 -26.30 -19.89
N PRO A 81 -11.05 -27.13 -19.10
CA PRO A 81 -11.14 -28.58 -19.22
C PRO A 81 -12.51 -29.07 -18.75
N ASN A 82 -12.95 -30.24 -19.25
CA ASN A 82 -14.24 -30.82 -18.91
C ASN A 82 -14.11 -32.32 -18.64
N ALA A 83 -14.33 -32.70 -17.38
CA ALA A 83 -14.29 -34.09 -16.93
C ALA A 83 -15.47 -34.95 -17.45
N THR A 84 -16.39 -34.38 -18.25
CA THR A 84 -17.49 -35.10 -18.91
C THR A 84 -17.44 -34.84 -20.40
N PHE A 85 -17.44 -35.91 -21.20
CA PHE A 85 -17.35 -35.76 -22.65
C PHE A 85 -18.55 -35.00 -23.20
N THR A 86 -18.25 -33.87 -23.82
CA THR A 86 -19.25 -32.97 -24.40
C THR A 86 -18.92 -32.80 -25.88
N LEU A 87 -19.72 -33.41 -26.76
CA LEU A 87 -19.43 -33.46 -28.20
C LEU A 87 -19.14 -32.08 -28.82
N SER A 88 -19.85 -31.02 -28.40
CA SER A 88 -19.64 -29.66 -28.92
C SER A 88 -18.29 -29.05 -28.56
N GLU A 89 -17.54 -29.64 -27.62
CA GLU A 89 -16.18 -29.20 -27.29
C GLU A 89 -15.13 -29.75 -28.25
N TRP A 90 -15.53 -30.64 -29.16
CA TRP A 90 -14.65 -31.34 -30.08
C TRP A 90 -15.11 -31.16 -31.52
N THR A 91 -14.16 -31.12 -32.44
CA THR A 91 -14.40 -31.36 -33.86
C THR A 91 -13.89 -32.76 -34.15
N ILE A 92 -14.80 -33.58 -34.67
CA ILE A 92 -14.55 -34.99 -34.94
C ILE A 92 -15.00 -35.21 -36.38
N ALA A 93 -14.06 -35.60 -37.24
CA ALA A 93 -14.40 -36.08 -38.56
C ALA A 93 -14.96 -37.51 -38.44
N GLY A 94 -15.95 -37.85 -39.26
CA GLY A 94 -16.49 -39.21 -39.26
C GLY A 94 -15.40 -40.25 -39.56
N ALA A 95 -15.65 -41.50 -39.19
CA ALA A 95 -14.77 -42.62 -39.53
C ALA A 95 -14.47 -42.67 -41.05
N ASP A 96 -13.29 -43.17 -41.38
CA ASP A 96 -12.80 -43.42 -42.73
C ASP A 96 -12.61 -42.15 -43.60
N VAL A 97 -12.64 -40.94 -43.01
CA VAL A 97 -12.52 -39.69 -43.79
C VAL A 97 -11.14 -39.55 -44.44
N LEU A 98 -10.10 -40.20 -43.91
CA LEU A 98 -8.76 -40.20 -44.50
C LEU A 98 -8.54 -41.35 -45.50
N ASP A 99 -9.54 -42.20 -45.76
CA ASP A 99 -9.43 -43.29 -46.71
C ASP A 99 -9.08 -42.80 -48.11
N GLY A 100 -8.00 -43.35 -48.66
CA GLY A 100 -7.50 -43.02 -49.99
C GLY A 100 -6.86 -41.63 -50.10
N MET A 101 -6.66 -40.91 -48.99
CA MET A 101 -5.85 -39.69 -48.97
C MET A 101 -4.36 -39.99 -49.17
N SER A 102 -3.65 -39.03 -49.75
CA SER A 102 -2.19 -39.07 -49.91
C SER A 102 -1.49 -39.18 -48.55
N SER A 103 -0.36 -39.89 -48.49
CA SER A 103 0.48 -39.99 -47.27
C SER A 103 0.95 -38.64 -46.73
N ASP A 104 0.92 -37.59 -47.56
CA ASP A 104 1.16 -36.21 -47.14
C ASP A 104 -0.16 -35.55 -46.69
N LEU A 105 -0.41 -35.64 -45.37
CA LEU A 105 -1.55 -34.99 -44.68
C LEU A 105 -1.18 -33.62 -44.09
N SER A 106 0.00 -33.06 -44.43
CA SER A 106 0.50 -31.79 -43.87
C SER A 106 -0.38 -30.57 -44.15
N SER A 107 -1.26 -30.66 -45.15
CA SER A 107 -2.24 -29.62 -45.51
C SER A 107 -3.63 -29.83 -44.90
N PHE A 108 -3.91 -31.04 -44.39
CA PHE A 108 -5.23 -31.43 -43.88
C PHE A 108 -5.30 -31.39 -42.34
N LEU A 109 -4.14 -31.50 -41.69
CA LEU A 109 -4.00 -31.40 -40.25
C LEU A 109 -3.07 -30.22 -39.93
N THR A 110 -3.66 -29.08 -39.61
CA THR A 110 -3.06 -28.16 -38.64
C THR A 110 -3.83 -28.32 -37.34
N PRO A 111 -3.61 -29.39 -36.56
CA PRO A 111 -4.29 -29.54 -35.29
C PRO A 111 -3.80 -28.43 -34.38
N GLY A 112 -4.72 -27.53 -34.02
CA GLY A 112 -4.71 -26.71 -32.81
C GLY A 112 -3.35 -26.28 -32.24
N TYR A 113 -2.42 -25.79 -33.07
CA TYR A 113 -1.32 -25.00 -32.53
C TYR A 113 -1.95 -23.69 -32.04
N ARG A 114 -2.20 -23.58 -30.73
CA ARG A 114 -2.34 -22.25 -30.14
C ARG A 114 -1.02 -21.56 -30.44
N ALA A 115 -1.02 -20.64 -31.39
CA ALA A 115 0.12 -19.76 -31.57
C ALA A 115 0.34 -19.08 -30.22
N LEU A 116 1.47 -19.39 -29.58
CA LEU A 116 1.87 -18.70 -28.36
C LEU A 116 1.91 -17.21 -28.69
N SER A 117 1.35 -16.39 -27.81
CA SER A 117 1.33 -14.94 -28.01
C SER A 117 2.76 -14.42 -28.19
N GLY A 118 2.97 -13.59 -29.21
CA GLY A 118 4.20 -12.83 -29.44
C GLY A 118 4.20 -11.46 -28.77
N GLU A 119 3.13 -11.12 -28.06
CA GLU A 119 2.98 -9.81 -27.40
C GLU A 119 3.94 -9.70 -26.21
N ASN A 120 4.81 -8.69 -26.22
CA ASN A 120 5.81 -8.41 -25.20
C ASN A 120 5.86 -6.91 -24.85
N ASP A 121 4.69 -6.28 -24.80
CA ASP A 121 4.57 -4.86 -24.50
C ASP A 121 4.50 -4.59 -22.99
N ILE A 122 5.01 -3.42 -22.60
CA ILE A 122 4.61 -2.76 -21.35
C ILE A 122 3.37 -1.92 -21.66
N ILE A 123 2.27 -2.21 -20.96
CA ILE A 123 0.95 -1.59 -21.17
C ILE A 123 0.74 -0.42 -20.20
N SER A 124 1.27 -0.53 -18.99
CA SER A 124 1.22 0.53 -18.00
C SER A 124 2.50 0.57 -17.18
N PHE A 125 2.87 1.79 -16.77
CA PHE A 125 4.02 2.04 -15.93
C PHE A 125 3.69 3.24 -15.04
N THR A 126 3.81 3.06 -13.73
CA THR A 126 3.60 4.12 -12.72
C THR A 126 4.68 4.04 -11.67
N ILE A 127 5.11 5.18 -11.14
CA ILE A 127 6.16 5.25 -10.11
C ILE A 127 5.80 6.25 -9.00
N PRO A 128 6.33 6.08 -7.78
CA PRO A 128 6.14 7.06 -6.72
C PRO A 128 6.61 8.45 -7.15
N GLN A 129 5.85 9.47 -6.76
CA GLN A 129 6.15 10.89 -7.01
C GLN A 129 6.16 11.30 -8.49
N GLU A 130 5.48 10.55 -9.38
CA GLU A 130 5.27 10.99 -10.77
C GLU A 130 4.48 12.30 -10.83
N THR A 131 4.90 13.22 -11.71
CA THR A 131 4.22 14.51 -11.93
C THR A 131 3.16 14.44 -13.03
N GLY A 132 3.12 13.33 -13.75
CA GLY A 132 2.17 13.04 -14.82
C GLY A 132 2.27 11.59 -15.27
N PRO A 133 1.36 11.14 -16.16
CA PRO A 133 1.38 9.77 -16.66
C PRO A 133 2.63 9.49 -17.51
N ALA A 134 3.13 8.26 -17.45
CA ALA A 134 4.23 7.79 -18.30
C ALA A 134 3.89 7.92 -19.80
N ASN A 135 4.86 8.36 -20.59
CA ASN A 135 4.81 8.28 -22.03
C ASN A 135 5.40 6.95 -22.50
N ILE A 136 4.53 5.99 -22.80
CA ILE A 136 4.90 4.64 -23.24
C ILE A 136 4.87 4.60 -24.78
N ASN A 137 6.01 4.33 -25.40
CA ASN A 137 6.12 4.17 -26.84
C ASN A 137 6.42 2.71 -27.19
N SER A 138 5.41 1.97 -27.63
CA SER A 138 5.53 0.58 -28.03
C SER A 138 6.27 0.34 -29.35
N THR A 139 6.46 1.38 -30.18
CA THR A 139 7.23 1.24 -31.43
C THR A 139 8.73 1.38 -31.18
N SER A 140 9.15 2.26 -30.28
CA SER A 140 10.56 2.41 -29.89
C SER A 140 10.96 1.63 -28.64
N HIS A 141 9.99 0.99 -27.96
CA HIS A 141 10.17 0.30 -26.68
C HIS A 141 10.82 1.19 -25.62
N THR A 142 10.33 2.43 -25.51
CA THR A 142 10.80 3.41 -24.54
C THR A 142 9.67 3.88 -23.64
N ILE A 143 10.04 4.22 -22.41
CA ILE A 143 9.14 4.83 -21.42
C ILE A 143 9.84 6.06 -20.88
N ASP A 144 9.24 7.22 -21.08
CA ASP A 144 9.68 8.47 -20.46
C ASP A 144 8.68 8.86 -19.38
N ILE A 145 9.17 9.16 -18.19
CA ILE A 145 8.33 9.56 -17.05
C ILE A 145 9.03 10.63 -16.23
N GLU A 146 8.26 11.62 -15.80
CA GLU A 146 8.75 12.71 -14.95
C GLU A 146 8.30 12.49 -13.50
N VAL A 147 9.21 12.73 -12.56
CA VAL A 147 8.97 12.72 -11.12
C VAL A 147 9.26 14.07 -10.50
N SER A 148 8.80 14.28 -9.27
CA SER A 148 9.13 15.45 -8.47
C SER A 148 10.65 15.66 -8.37
N ALA A 149 11.10 16.92 -8.30
CA ALA A 149 12.51 17.24 -8.17
C ALA A 149 13.11 16.87 -6.79
N VAL A 150 12.28 16.49 -5.82
CA VAL A 150 12.72 15.90 -4.54
C VAL A 150 12.72 14.36 -4.55
N ALA A 151 12.32 13.72 -5.65
CA ALA A 151 12.27 12.26 -5.71
C ALA A 151 13.68 11.64 -5.69
N ASP A 152 13.88 10.65 -4.82
CA ASP A 152 15.09 9.83 -4.84
C ASP A 152 15.03 8.84 -6.00
N VAL A 153 15.49 9.28 -7.16
CA VAL A 153 15.53 8.47 -8.39
C VAL A 153 16.49 7.29 -8.31
N SER A 154 17.34 7.19 -7.27
CA SER A 154 18.19 6.01 -7.06
C SER A 154 17.43 4.84 -6.43
N ASN A 155 16.19 5.06 -5.99
CA ASN A 155 15.42 4.09 -5.22
C ASN A 155 13.90 4.26 -5.42
N LEU A 156 13.42 3.98 -6.63
CA LEU A 156 11.99 4.02 -6.96
C LEU A 156 11.42 2.62 -7.19
N THR A 157 10.22 2.37 -6.70
CA THR A 157 9.53 1.08 -6.82
C THR A 157 8.38 1.18 -7.84
N PRO A 158 8.57 0.78 -9.12
CA PRO A 158 7.55 0.91 -10.15
C PRO A 158 6.46 -0.16 -10.06
N THR A 159 5.24 0.21 -10.45
CA THR A 159 4.16 -0.73 -10.74
C THR A 159 4.02 -0.84 -12.26
N ILE A 160 4.13 -2.06 -12.79
CA ILE A 160 4.25 -2.34 -14.22
C ILE A 160 3.16 -3.31 -14.67
N GLY A 161 2.39 -2.94 -15.69
CA GLY A 161 1.47 -3.83 -16.40
C GLY A 161 2.06 -4.24 -17.74
N ILE A 162 1.98 -5.53 -18.07
CA ILE A 162 2.55 -6.12 -19.30
C ILE A 162 1.48 -6.88 -20.10
N SER A 163 1.80 -7.22 -21.35
CA SER A 163 0.97 -8.08 -22.20
C SER A 163 0.54 -9.37 -21.50
N THR A 164 -0.71 -9.79 -21.78
CA THR A 164 -1.27 -11.03 -21.23
C THR A 164 -0.36 -12.21 -21.55
N SER A 165 -0.08 -13.04 -20.54
CA SER A 165 0.80 -14.22 -20.63
C SER A 165 2.29 -13.93 -20.88
N ALA A 166 2.71 -12.66 -20.93
CA ALA A 166 4.13 -12.30 -20.93
C ALA A 166 4.72 -12.37 -19.51
N SER A 167 6.04 -12.33 -19.43
CA SER A 167 6.80 -12.18 -18.18
C SER A 167 7.76 -10.99 -18.29
N ILE A 168 8.16 -10.40 -17.17
CA ILE A 168 9.07 -9.24 -17.14
C ILE A 168 10.21 -9.48 -16.14
N ASN A 169 11.42 -9.04 -16.52
CA ASN A 169 12.59 -9.06 -15.66
C ASN A 169 13.36 -7.73 -15.74
N PRO A 170 13.74 -7.11 -14.60
CA PRO A 170 13.32 -7.48 -13.24
C PRO A 170 11.80 -7.33 -13.04
N PRO A 171 11.21 -7.99 -12.02
CA PRO A 171 9.80 -7.82 -11.71
C PRO A 171 9.52 -6.39 -11.21
N GLY A 172 8.33 -5.88 -11.51
CA GLY A 172 7.81 -4.66 -10.86
C GLY A 172 7.58 -4.88 -9.36
N GLY A 173 7.46 -3.78 -8.61
CA GLY A 173 7.28 -3.82 -7.15
C GLY A 173 8.58 -3.91 -6.35
N GLU A 174 9.73 -3.97 -7.01
CA GLU A 174 11.05 -3.89 -6.38
C GLU A 174 11.71 -2.53 -6.63
N ALA A 175 12.49 -2.05 -5.67
CA ALA A 175 13.26 -0.82 -5.80
C ALA A 175 14.30 -0.91 -6.92
N GLN A 176 14.34 0.08 -7.80
CA GLN A 176 15.33 0.23 -8.88
C GLN A 176 15.98 1.61 -8.87
N ASP A 177 17.20 1.66 -9.39
CA ASP A 177 17.97 2.89 -9.60
C ASP A 177 17.76 3.40 -11.04
N PHE A 178 17.14 4.57 -11.15
CA PHE A 178 16.87 5.28 -12.40
C PHE A 178 17.74 6.54 -12.57
N THR A 179 18.87 6.65 -11.86
CA THR A 179 19.87 7.72 -12.07
C THR A 179 20.44 7.72 -13.50
N THR A 180 20.36 6.57 -14.18
CA THR A 180 20.60 6.39 -15.61
C THR A 180 19.44 5.59 -16.22
N PRO A 181 19.25 5.61 -17.56
CA PRO A 181 18.21 4.80 -18.20
C PRO A 181 18.28 3.34 -17.77
N PHE A 182 17.14 2.81 -17.34
CA PHE A 182 17.01 1.45 -16.80
C PHE A 182 16.34 0.54 -17.83
N THR A 183 16.78 -0.71 -17.93
CA THR A 183 16.24 -1.67 -18.90
C THR A 183 15.44 -2.78 -18.23
N TYR A 184 14.20 -2.94 -18.69
CA TYR A 184 13.39 -4.14 -18.43
C TYR A 184 13.36 -5.02 -19.67
N THR A 185 13.36 -6.34 -19.50
CA THR A 185 13.12 -7.29 -20.59
C THR A 185 11.75 -7.93 -20.40
N VAL A 186 10.85 -7.73 -21.35
CA VAL A 186 9.55 -8.42 -21.41
C VAL A 186 9.70 -9.61 -22.34
N THR A 187 9.40 -10.81 -21.85
CA THR A 187 9.43 -12.04 -22.65
C THR A 187 8.01 -12.49 -22.95
N ALA A 188 7.66 -12.55 -24.24
CA ALA A 188 6.37 -13.01 -24.72
C ALA A 188 6.13 -14.50 -24.38
N GLN A 189 4.88 -14.95 -24.49
CA GLN A 189 4.52 -16.34 -24.23
C GLN A 189 5.26 -17.31 -25.16
N ASN A 190 5.55 -16.89 -26.39
CA ASN A 190 6.32 -17.67 -27.37
C ASN A 190 7.83 -17.72 -27.07
N GLY A 191 8.30 -16.98 -26.06
CA GLY A 191 9.70 -16.90 -25.65
C GLY A 191 10.47 -15.74 -26.27
N ASP A 192 9.86 -14.92 -27.14
CA ASP A 192 10.54 -13.79 -27.78
C ASP A 192 10.75 -12.63 -26.78
N PRO A 193 12.01 -12.24 -26.52
CA PRO A 193 12.30 -11.14 -25.61
C PRO A 193 12.24 -9.78 -26.32
N GLN A 194 11.82 -8.76 -25.57
CA GLN A 194 11.88 -7.36 -25.96
C GLN A 194 12.41 -6.51 -24.81
N ASP A 195 13.47 -5.76 -25.07
CA ASP A 195 14.01 -4.80 -24.12
C ASP A 195 13.25 -3.48 -24.20
N TRP A 196 12.93 -2.94 -23.03
CA TRP A 196 12.25 -1.67 -22.81
C TRP A 196 13.14 -0.75 -21.98
N ILE A 197 13.40 0.45 -22.50
CA ILE A 197 14.26 1.44 -21.84
C ILE A 197 13.38 2.46 -21.13
N VAL A 198 13.54 2.56 -19.81
CA VAL A 198 12.87 3.54 -18.95
C VAL A 198 13.81 4.68 -18.65
N THR A 199 13.41 5.90 -18.98
CA THR A 199 14.09 7.13 -18.60
C THR A 199 13.22 7.88 -17.59
N VAL A 200 13.77 8.14 -16.41
CA VAL A 200 13.12 8.97 -15.38
C VAL A 200 13.80 10.34 -15.37
N THR A 201 13.01 11.39 -15.50
CA THR A 201 13.49 12.78 -15.36
C THR A 201 12.90 13.42 -14.12
N GLN A 202 13.65 14.29 -13.47
CA GLN A 202 13.12 15.15 -12.41
C GLN A 202 12.54 16.42 -13.02
N ALA A 203 11.43 16.89 -12.45
CA ALA A 203 10.72 18.07 -12.91
C ALA A 203 11.63 19.29 -13.04
N SER A 204 11.54 19.99 -14.17
CA SER A 204 12.25 21.25 -14.41
C SER A 204 11.35 22.44 -14.06
N GLY A 205 11.91 23.47 -13.42
CA GLY A 205 11.14 24.64 -12.99
C GLY A 205 10.41 24.47 -11.65
N ALA A 206 10.83 23.51 -10.83
CA ALA A 206 10.38 23.36 -9.46
C ALA A 206 10.63 24.62 -8.62
N SER A 207 9.70 24.92 -7.71
CA SER A 207 9.79 26.07 -6.82
C SER A 207 10.96 25.96 -5.83
N SER A 208 11.56 27.10 -5.51
CA SER A 208 12.56 27.24 -4.43
C SER A 208 11.95 27.76 -3.12
N GLU A 209 10.62 27.88 -3.05
CA GLU A 209 9.93 28.29 -1.83
C GLU A 209 9.91 27.15 -0.81
N ALA A 210 10.38 27.44 0.41
CA ALA A 210 10.47 26.51 1.53
C ALA A 210 9.82 27.09 2.80
N ASP A 211 8.67 27.72 2.65
CA ASP A 211 8.00 28.40 3.75
C ASP A 211 7.02 27.50 4.51
N ILE A 212 6.85 27.75 5.81
CA ILE A 212 5.69 27.31 6.57
C ILE A 212 4.56 28.33 6.32
N LEU A 213 3.44 27.86 5.77
CA LEU A 213 2.28 28.71 5.44
C LEU A 213 1.24 28.73 6.57
N THR A 214 1.03 27.61 7.24
CA THR A 214 0.16 27.53 8.42
C THR A 214 0.78 26.62 9.47
N PHE A 215 0.61 26.99 10.73
CA PHE A 215 0.94 26.15 11.87
C PHE A 215 -0.19 26.28 12.89
N THR A 216 -0.83 25.17 13.25
CA THR A 216 -1.90 25.19 14.26
C THR A 216 -1.72 24.08 15.29
N LEU A 217 -2.15 24.39 16.51
CA LEU A 217 -2.27 23.42 17.61
C LEU A 217 -3.74 23.36 18.05
N PRO A 218 -4.28 22.17 18.38
CA PRO A 218 -5.60 22.06 19.00
C PRO A 218 -5.74 22.91 20.27
N GLU A 219 -4.65 23.07 21.01
CA GLU A 219 -4.58 23.78 22.29
C GLU A 219 -4.36 25.30 22.14
N GLN A 220 -4.25 25.84 20.92
CA GLN A 220 -3.81 27.23 20.74
C GLN A 220 -4.81 28.27 21.28
N THR A 221 -4.31 29.32 21.93
CA THR A 221 -5.15 30.44 22.41
C THR A 221 -5.39 31.51 21.35
N ALA A 222 -4.55 31.54 20.31
CA ALA A 222 -4.60 32.48 19.20
C ALA A 222 -3.94 31.86 17.95
N PRO A 223 -4.17 32.39 16.75
CA PRO A 223 -3.44 31.99 15.55
C PRO A 223 -1.92 32.15 15.74
N ALA A 224 -1.13 31.23 15.18
CA ALA A 224 0.32 31.33 15.19
C ALA A 224 0.82 32.61 14.50
N ASN A 225 1.87 33.20 15.05
CA ASN A 225 2.63 34.26 14.42
C ASN A 225 3.78 33.63 13.61
N ILE A 226 3.63 33.60 12.29
CA ILE A 226 4.60 33.02 11.37
C ILE A 226 5.41 34.16 10.73
N ASN A 227 6.72 34.11 10.91
CA ASN A 227 7.65 35.09 10.36
C ASN A 227 8.58 34.42 9.33
N ALA A 228 8.20 34.49 8.06
CA ALA A 228 8.97 33.91 6.96
C ALA A 228 10.36 34.53 6.77
N THR A 229 10.55 35.80 7.13
CA THR A 229 11.86 36.46 7.02
C THR A 229 12.87 35.91 8.03
N ASN A 230 12.41 35.63 9.26
CA ASN A 230 13.25 35.12 10.34
C ASN A 230 13.18 33.59 10.51
N GLN A 231 12.34 32.91 9.71
CA GLN A 231 12.07 31.48 9.80
C GLN A 231 11.64 31.06 11.22
N THR A 232 10.74 31.83 11.83
CA THR A 232 10.24 31.54 13.18
C THR A 232 8.73 31.40 13.21
N VAL A 233 8.24 30.51 14.07
CA VAL A 233 6.81 30.39 14.43
C VAL A 233 6.66 30.56 15.93
N GLU A 234 5.79 31.46 16.36
CA GLU A 234 5.41 31.63 17.76
C GLU A 234 3.92 31.34 17.94
N ILE A 235 3.57 30.50 18.91
CA ILE A 235 2.18 30.09 19.17
C ILE A 235 1.92 29.98 20.68
N GLY A 236 0.79 30.52 21.14
CA GLY A 236 0.41 30.49 22.55
C GLY A 236 -0.54 29.33 22.88
N VAL A 237 -0.38 28.73 24.05
CA VAL A 237 -1.28 27.71 24.62
C VAL A 237 -1.69 28.10 26.06
N PRO A 238 -2.81 27.60 26.61
CA PRO A 238 -3.23 27.88 27.98
C PRO A 238 -2.18 27.46 29.02
N PHE A 239 -2.23 28.11 30.18
CA PHE A 239 -1.51 27.65 31.37
C PHE A 239 -1.83 26.17 31.67
N GLY A 240 -0.81 25.40 32.08
CA GLY A 240 -0.95 23.99 32.40
C GLY A 240 -1.06 23.05 31.20
N THR A 241 -0.99 23.55 29.96
CA THR A 241 -0.91 22.71 28.76
C THR A 241 0.36 21.85 28.81
N ASP A 242 0.24 20.54 28.60
CA ASP A 242 1.38 19.65 28.46
C ASP A 242 2.02 19.85 27.08
N VAL A 243 3.18 20.52 27.05
CA VAL A 243 3.90 20.83 25.82
C VAL A 243 4.89 19.74 25.40
N THR A 244 4.97 18.63 26.14
CA THR A 244 5.97 17.58 25.89
C THR A 244 5.63 16.66 24.72
N SER A 245 4.40 16.73 24.20
CA SER A 245 3.92 15.84 23.13
C SER A 245 2.74 16.45 22.36
N LEU A 246 2.95 17.60 21.72
CA LEU A 246 1.93 18.26 20.90
C LEU A 246 2.00 17.83 19.43
N THR A 247 0.85 17.65 18.77
CA THR A 247 0.73 17.25 17.36
C THR A 247 0.26 18.44 16.50
N PRO A 248 1.17 19.24 15.91
CA PRO A 248 0.79 20.37 15.09
C PRO A 248 0.26 19.97 13.72
N SER A 249 -0.66 20.77 13.18
CA SER A 249 -1.07 20.71 11.78
C SER A 249 -0.33 21.80 11.01
N ILE A 250 0.49 21.40 10.04
CA ILE A 250 1.41 22.29 9.32
C ILE A 250 1.14 22.19 7.82
N THR A 251 1.07 23.34 7.15
CA THR A 251 1.12 23.42 5.68
C THR A 251 2.35 24.21 5.27
N VAL A 252 2.96 23.80 4.16
CA VAL A 252 4.18 24.41 3.60
C VAL A 252 3.94 24.88 2.16
N SER A 253 4.92 25.59 1.59
CA SER A 253 4.92 26.00 0.18
C SER A 253 4.50 24.84 -0.75
N PRO A 254 3.76 25.10 -1.85
CA PRO A 254 3.38 24.05 -2.79
C PRO A 254 4.57 23.25 -3.29
N GLY A 255 4.47 21.91 -3.26
CA GLY A 255 5.55 21.01 -3.66
C GLY A 255 6.67 20.83 -2.63
N ALA A 256 6.71 21.65 -1.57
CA ALA A 256 7.69 21.52 -0.50
C ALA A 256 7.35 20.35 0.45
N LEU A 257 8.37 19.81 1.10
CA LEU A 257 8.28 18.76 2.10
C LEU A 257 8.73 19.30 3.46
N ILE A 258 8.16 18.77 4.55
CA ILE A 258 8.54 19.16 5.92
C ILE A 258 8.95 17.95 6.75
N THR A 259 10.01 18.11 7.55
CA THR A 259 10.50 17.12 8.52
C THR A 259 10.69 17.76 9.90
N PRO A 260 10.14 17.19 10.99
CA PRO A 260 9.20 16.06 11.01
C PRO A 260 7.89 16.34 10.26
N MET A 261 7.20 15.26 9.85
CA MET A 261 5.94 15.38 9.12
C MET A 261 4.85 15.99 10.00
N SER A 262 4.01 16.85 9.41
CA SER A 262 2.80 17.39 10.06
C SER A 262 1.98 16.28 10.74
N GLY A 263 1.45 16.56 11.93
CA GLY A 263 0.71 15.62 12.76
C GLY A 263 1.58 14.71 13.63
N THR A 264 2.90 14.72 13.47
CA THR A 264 3.82 13.98 14.36
C THR A 264 3.94 14.70 15.69
N ALA A 265 3.80 13.98 16.81
CA ALA A 265 3.96 14.55 18.15
C ALA A 265 5.40 15.02 18.38
N GLN A 266 5.57 16.25 18.89
CA GLN A 266 6.87 16.83 19.26
C GLN A 266 6.85 17.40 20.67
N ASP A 267 8.03 17.47 21.28
CA ASP A 267 8.27 18.13 22.56
C ASP A 267 8.66 19.60 22.32
N PHE A 268 7.84 20.52 22.80
CA PHE A 268 8.03 21.97 22.73
C PHE A 268 8.41 22.59 24.08
N SER A 269 8.94 21.80 25.03
CA SER A 269 9.52 22.31 26.28
C SER A 269 10.69 23.27 26.03
N ASN A 270 11.30 23.17 24.85
CA ASN A 270 12.27 24.12 24.30
C ASN A 270 11.87 24.45 22.85
N PRO A 271 12.44 25.51 22.23
CA PRO A 271 12.26 25.74 20.80
C PRO A 271 12.60 24.50 19.98
N PHE A 272 11.77 24.20 18.99
CA PHE A 272 11.88 23.00 18.15
C PHE A 272 12.05 23.38 16.69
N ASP A 273 13.00 22.74 15.99
CA ASP A 273 13.32 23.04 14.60
C ASP A 273 12.62 22.07 13.63
N TYR A 274 11.91 22.62 12.65
CA TYR A 274 11.44 21.92 11.47
C TYR A 274 12.33 22.24 10.27
N THR A 275 12.59 21.27 9.40
CA THR A 275 13.24 21.51 8.11
C THR A 275 12.19 21.45 7.01
N VAL A 276 12.08 22.52 6.23
CA VAL A 276 11.27 22.57 5.01
C VAL A 276 12.22 22.50 3.81
N ILE A 277 12.02 21.51 2.95
CA ILE A 277 12.76 21.34 1.70
C ILE A 277 11.82 21.82 0.58
N ALA A 278 12.26 22.76 -0.24
CA ALA A 278 11.49 23.27 -1.37
C ALA A 278 11.25 22.17 -2.42
N GLU A 279 10.33 22.43 -3.35
CA GLU A 279 10.03 21.52 -4.45
C GLU A 279 11.27 21.20 -5.30
N ASP A 280 12.21 22.16 -5.44
CA ASP A 280 13.46 22.00 -6.20
C ASP A 280 14.46 21.01 -5.58
N GLY A 281 14.21 20.56 -4.33
CA GLY A 281 15.08 19.65 -3.56
C GLY A 281 16.46 20.19 -3.19
N ALA A 282 16.84 21.36 -3.71
CA ALA A 282 18.14 21.99 -3.46
C ALA A 282 18.05 23.06 -2.36
N THR A 283 16.90 23.73 -2.25
CA THR A 283 16.64 24.79 -1.30
C THR A 283 15.98 24.22 -0.05
N TYR A 284 16.50 24.56 1.13
CA TYR A 284 15.88 24.20 2.40
C TYR A 284 16.00 25.33 3.42
N LEU A 285 14.99 25.44 4.30
CA LEU A 285 14.95 26.38 5.41
C LEU A 285 14.71 25.62 6.72
N VAL A 286 15.42 26.03 7.76
CA VAL A 286 15.18 25.56 9.14
C VAL A 286 14.29 26.58 9.82
N TRP A 287 13.15 26.12 10.32
CA TRP A 287 12.12 26.91 10.98
C TRP A 287 12.07 26.58 12.47
N THR A 288 12.33 27.59 13.31
CA THR A 288 12.29 27.41 14.77
C THR A 288 10.90 27.76 15.29
N VAL A 289 10.24 26.78 15.92
CA VAL A 289 8.92 26.91 16.55
C VAL A 289 9.08 27.08 18.05
N THR A 290 8.45 28.10 18.61
CA THR A 290 8.38 28.34 20.06
C THR A 290 6.93 28.32 20.53
N VAL A 291 6.63 27.47 21.51
CA VAL A 291 5.32 27.43 22.18
C VAL A 291 5.40 28.23 23.47
N ILE A 292 4.50 29.20 23.62
CA ILE A 292 4.41 30.07 24.80
C ILE A 292 3.25 29.60 25.67
N ILE A 293 3.55 29.18 26.89
CA ILE A 293 2.54 28.83 27.90
C ILE A 293 2.00 30.13 28.52
N GLY A 294 0.68 30.30 28.49
CA GLY A 294 0.00 31.42 29.12
C GLY A 294 0.26 31.50 30.63
N ALA A 295 0.18 32.70 31.19
CA ALA A 295 0.27 32.89 32.63
C ALA A 295 -0.96 32.31 33.34
N SER A 296 -0.78 31.77 34.55
CA SER A 296 -1.90 31.46 35.43
C SER A 296 -2.71 32.72 35.73
N THR A 297 -4.04 32.60 35.71
CA THR A 297 -4.96 33.68 36.12
C THR A 297 -5.57 33.44 37.50
N GLU A 298 -5.17 32.35 38.16
CA GLU A 298 -5.67 32.01 39.48
C GLU A 298 -5.09 32.94 40.55
N ASN A 299 -5.93 33.37 41.49
CA ASN A 299 -5.56 34.32 42.54
C ASN A 299 -6.18 33.99 43.90
N ASP A 300 -6.53 32.72 44.13
CA ASP A 300 -7.21 32.28 45.33
C ASP A 300 -6.25 32.11 46.51
N ILE A 301 -6.76 32.36 47.72
CA ILE A 301 -6.17 31.84 48.96
C ILE A 301 -6.65 30.39 49.10
N LEU A 302 -5.71 29.45 49.17
CA LEU A 302 -6.01 28.02 49.28
C LEU A 302 -6.07 27.55 50.74
N THR A 303 -5.20 28.08 51.59
CA THR A 303 -5.23 27.83 53.04
C THR A 303 -4.90 29.09 53.81
N PHE A 304 -5.50 29.20 54.99
CA PHE A 304 -5.20 30.24 55.95
C PHE A 304 -5.24 29.60 57.33
N THR A 305 -4.15 29.72 58.09
CA THR A 305 -4.07 29.18 59.44
C THR A 305 -3.33 30.13 60.37
N ILE A 306 -3.76 30.18 61.62
CA ILE A 306 -3.08 30.90 62.70
C ILE A 306 -2.96 29.99 63.91
N PRO A 307 -1.89 30.09 64.72
CA PRO A 307 -1.71 29.27 65.92
C PRO A 307 -2.87 29.36 66.92
N GLU A 308 -3.53 30.51 66.99
CA GLU A 308 -4.58 30.83 67.95
C GLU A 308 -5.99 30.34 67.55
N GLN A 309 -6.12 29.70 66.37
CA GLN A 309 -7.43 29.32 65.84
C GLN A 309 -8.12 28.22 66.66
N THR A 310 -9.43 28.35 66.88
CA THR A 310 -10.27 27.33 67.55
C THR A 310 -11.00 26.42 66.56
N GLY A 311 -10.95 26.75 65.28
CA GLY A 311 -11.51 25.99 64.18
C GLY A 311 -10.73 26.22 62.89
N SER A 312 -11.09 25.51 61.83
CA SER A 312 -10.54 25.75 60.50
C SER A 312 -11.05 27.10 59.96
N ALA A 313 -10.21 27.81 59.20
CA ALA A 313 -10.66 28.96 58.43
C ALA A 313 -11.77 28.57 57.45
N SER A 314 -12.75 29.45 57.29
CA SER A 314 -13.74 29.41 56.21
C SER A 314 -13.27 30.33 55.10
N ILE A 315 -12.85 29.75 53.98
CA ILE A 315 -12.38 30.50 52.81
C ILE A 315 -13.50 30.49 51.76
N ASP A 316 -13.94 31.66 51.35
CA ASP A 316 -14.91 31.84 50.28
C ASP A 316 -14.22 32.44 49.05
N ALA A 317 -13.90 31.58 48.08
CA ALA A 317 -13.26 32.00 46.83
C ALA A 317 -14.19 32.83 45.93
N THR A 318 -15.51 32.73 46.09
CA THR A 318 -16.47 33.50 45.28
C THR A 318 -16.61 34.93 45.80
N ASN A 319 -16.67 35.10 47.12
CA ASN A 319 -16.78 36.40 47.77
C ASN A 319 -15.43 37.02 48.14
N HIS A 320 -14.33 36.29 47.92
CA HIS A 320 -12.96 36.66 48.26
C HIS A 320 -12.79 37.03 49.75
N THR A 321 -13.39 36.24 50.64
CA THR A 321 -13.31 36.44 52.10
C THR A 321 -12.70 35.24 52.82
N VAL A 322 -12.02 35.51 53.94
CA VAL A 322 -11.50 34.49 54.85
C VAL A 322 -12.01 34.82 56.26
N ASP A 323 -12.80 33.92 56.82
CA ASP A 323 -13.28 34.02 58.20
C ASP A 323 -12.56 33.00 59.08
N ILE A 324 -12.12 33.41 60.26
CA ILE A 324 -11.45 32.52 61.21
C ILE A 324 -11.83 32.83 62.65
N GLU A 325 -12.04 31.79 63.45
CA GLU A 325 -12.31 31.88 64.88
C GLU A 325 -11.03 31.61 65.68
N VAL A 326 -10.76 32.43 66.70
CA VAL A 326 -9.62 32.27 67.61
C VAL A 326 -10.07 32.11 69.06
N ALA A 327 -9.18 31.56 69.89
CA ALA A 327 -9.46 31.39 71.31
C ALA A 327 -9.79 32.74 71.98
N ASN A 328 -10.79 32.74 72.87
CA ASN A 328 -11.15 33.92 73.65
C ASN A 328 -9.93 34.45 74.43
N GLY A 329 -9.63 35.75 74.29
CA GLY A 329 -8.46 36.41 74.88
C GLY A 329 -7.21 36.46 73.98
N SER A 330 -7.27 35.94 72.75
CA SER A 330 -6.18 36.08 71.77
C SER A 330 -5.93 37.56 71.42
N ASN A 331 -4.66 37.95 71.26
CA ASN A 331 -4.30 39.30 70.86
C ASN A 331 -4.44 39.47 69.35
N LEU A 332 -5.58 40.02 68.91
CA LEU A 332 -5.85 40.24 67.49
C LEU A 332 -4.92 41.26 66.82
N ALA A 333 -4.25 42.12 67.60
CA ALA A 333 -3.41 43.18 67.04
C ALA A 333 -2.07 42.67 66.45
N SER A 334 -1.74 41.39 66.63
CA SER A 334 -0.48 40.82 66.16
C SER A 334 -0.61 39.30 65.99
N LEU A 335 -1.25 38.89 64.90
CA LEU A 335 -1.34 37.48 64.50
C LEU A 335 -0.48 37.23 63.25
N THR A 336 0.12 36.04 63.16
CA THR A 336 1.04 35.67 62.07
C THR A 336 0.45 34.50 61.27
N PRO A 337 -0.32 34.77 60.19
CA PRO A 337 -0.97 33.72 59.43
C PRO A 337 -0.01 32.96 58.51
N SER A 338 -0.14 31.64 58.50
CA SER A 338 0.40 30.76 57.47
C SER A 338 -0.64 30.62 56.35
N ILE A 339 -0.29 31.06 55.14
CA ILE A 339 -1.18 31.20 54.00
C ILE A 339 -0.55 30.48 52.81
N THR A 340 -1.33 29.65 52.12
CA THR A 340 -0.99 29.16 50.78
C THR A 340 -1.95 29.74 49.77
N ILE A 341 -1.45 30.08 48.58
CA ILE A 341 -2.21 30.71 47.49
C ILE A 341 -2.10 29.88 46.21
N SER A 342 -2.91 30.20 45.20
CA SER A 342 -2.83 29.59 43.87
C SER A 342 -1.40 29.59 43.30
N ALA A 343 -1.10 28.60 42.45
CA ALA A 343 0.21 28.49 41.82
C ALA A 343 0.55 29.78 41.05
N ASP A 344 1.80 30.22 41.20
CA ASP A 344 2.35 31.45 40.60
C ASP A 344 1.66 32.77 41.02
N ALA A 345 0.69 32.73 41.96
CA ALA A 345 0.14 33.93 42.57
C ALA A 345 1.14 34.55 43.56
N SER A 346 0.88 35.81 43.94
CA SER A 346 1.63 36.50 44.98
C SER A 346 0.67 37.03 46.05
N ILE A 347 1.14 37.11 47.30
CA ILE A 347 0.36 37.65 48.42
C ILE A 347 1.15 38.73 49.15
N ASN A 348 0.46 39.83 49.44
CA ASN A 348 0.98 40.94 50.22
C ASN A 348 -0.09 41.39 51.23
N PRO A 349 0.18 41.39 52.55
CA PRO A 349 1.45 41.02 53.18
C PRO A 349 1.83 39.54 52.99
N ALA A 350 3.14 39.27 52.94
CA ALA A 350 3.64 37.91 52.78
C ALA A 350 3.17 37.01 53.93
N SER A 351 2.96 35.72 53.65
CA SER A 351 2.64 34.75 54.70
C SER A 351 3.70 34.75 55.81
N GLY A 352 3.25 34.63 57.06
CA GLY A 352 4.09 34.69 58.26
C GLY A 352 4.38 36.11 58.76
N THR A 353 3.94 37.15 58.05
CA THR A 353 4.05 38.52 58.55
C THR A 353 2.98 38.80 59.62
N SER A 354 3.36 39.46 60.71
CA SER A 354 2.42 39.83 61.77
C SER A 354 1.48 40.92 61.28
N GLN A 355 0.18 40.70 61.41
CA GLN A 355 -0.87 41.66 61.04
C GLN A 355 -1.84 41.92 62.20
N ASP A 356 -2.49 43.08 62.15
CA ASP A 356 -3.54 43.50 63.07
C ASP A 356 -4.92 43.15 62.47
N PHE A 357 -5.60 42.19 63.10
CA PHE A 357 -6.95 41.73 62.76
C PHE A 357 -8.01 42.24 63.74
N THR A 358 -7.74 43.33 64.48
CA THR A 358 -8.77 43.98 65.33
C THR A 358 -9.94 44.54 64.51
N ASN A 359 -9.75 44.71 63.20
CA ASN A 359 -10.75 45.05 62.19
C ASN A 359 -10.59 44.14 60.96
N PRO A 360 -11.58 44.07 60.05
CA PRO A 360 -11.40 43.41 58.76
C PRO A 360 -10.13 43.91 58.06
N PHE A 361 -9.29 42.97 57.66
CA PHE A 361 -8.00 43.21 57.02
C PHE A 361 -8.15 42.91 55.52
N THR A 362 -7.63 43.79 54.66
CA THR A 362 -7.67 43.65 53.19
C THR A 362 -6.28 43.60 52.60
#